data_AF-A0A6C0GTQ4-F1
#
_entry.id   AF-A0A6C0GTQ4-F1
#
_cell.length_a   1.000
_cell.length_b   1.000
_cell.length_c   1.000
_cell.angle_alpha   90.00
_cell.angle_beta   90.00
_cell.angle_gamma   90.00
#
_symmetry.space_group_name_H-M   'P 1'
#
loop_
_entity.id
_entity.type
_entity.pdbx_description
1 polymer ?
#
loop_
_entity_poly.entity_id
_entity_poly.type
_entity_poly.pdbx_seq_one_letter_code
_entity_poly.pdbx_strand_id
1 'polypeptide(L)'
;METERIIEQIVNSKKARKKISWYYTLAIYSYLSPIGLFGLFLLDSFTFGLTESFFFGATLLGLLLAAIASLFFTVKGLRIAFKTNDYEKKDIGYANLIMGVIYCIAGLLALGYTYIMIEN
;
A
#
# COMPACT_ATOMS: atom_id res chain seq x y z
N MET A 1 10.46 39.53 -14.17
CA MET A 1 9.06 39.09 -14.37
C MET A 1 8.94 37.74 -15.06
N GLU A 2 9.38 37.55 -16.31
CA GLU A 2 9.19 36.25 -17.01
C GLU A 2 10.08 35.13 -16.43
N THR A 3 11.33 35.44 -16.11
CA THR A 3 12.27 34.53 -15.45
C THR A 3 11.79 34.07 -14.07
N GLU A 4 11.16 34.97 -13.31
CA GLU A 4 10.61 34.65 -11.97
C GLU A 4 9.43 33.68 -12.08
N ARG A 5 8.55 33.86 -13.07
CA ARG A 5 7.44 32.92 -13.34
C ARG A 5 7.94 31.53 -13.72
N ILE A 6 8.98 31.44 -14.54
CA ILE A 6 9.59 30.16 -14.93
C ILE A 6 10.19 29.45 -13.71
N ILE A 7 10.94 30.18 -12.87
CA ILE A 7 11.53 29.64 -11.64
C ILE A 7 10.43 29.13 -10.70
N GLU A 8 9.37 29.90 -10.51
CA GLU A 8 8.24 29.54 -9.66
C GLU A 8 7.53 28.27 -10.14
N GLN A 9 7.35 28.15 -11.46
CA GLN A 9 6.75 26.96 -12.09
C GLN A 9 7.63 25.72 -11.90
N ILE A 10 8.96 25.84 -12.03
CA ILE A 10 9.93 24.76 -11.78
C ILE A 10 9.91 24.34 -10.30
N VAL A 11 9.91 25.30 -9.37
CA VAL A 11 9.88 25.02 -7.93
C VAL A 11 8.59 24.31 -7.55
N ASN A 12 7.45 24.74 -8.09
CA ASN A 12 6.16 24.13 -7.84
C ASN A 12 6.06 22.70 -8.40
N SER A 13 6.62 22.44 -9.59
CA SER A 13 6.65 21.07 -10.14
C SER A 13 7.52 20.14 -9.30
N LYS A 14 8.69 20.60 -8.83
CA LYS A 14 9.57 19.82 -7.93
C LYS A 14 8.89 19.50 -6.61
N LYS A 15 8.20 20.48 -5.99
CA LYS A 15 7.44 20.26 -4.75
C LYS A 15 6.33 19.23 -4.96
N ALA A 16 5.60 19.29 -6.06
CA ALA A 16 4.55 18.32 -6.37
C ALA A 16 5.12 16.91 -6.58
N ARG A 17 6.21 16.77 -7.34
CA ARG A 17 6.93 15.49 -7.52
C ARG A 17 7.35 14.87 -6.20
N LYS A 18 7.94 15.66 -5.30
CA LYS A 18 8.34 15.19 -3.97
C LYS A 18 7.14 14.68 -3.17
N LYS A 19 6.01 15.40 -3.23
CA LYS A 19 4.77 15.01 -2.56
C LYS A 19 4.17 13.72 -3.14
N ILE A 20 4.17 13.56 -4.45
CA ILE A 20 3.73 12.32 -5.12
C ILE A 20 4.61 11.14 -4.67
N SER A 21 5.93 11.32 -4.73
CA SER A 21 6.89 10.29 -4.30
C SER A 21 6.64 9.87 -2.86
N TRP A 22 6.41 10.82 -1.96
CA TRP A 22 6.13 10.51 -0.56
C TRP A 22 4.87 9.66 -0.39
N TYR A 23 3.77 9.96 -1.11
CA TYR A 23 2.56 9.13 -1.08
C TYR A 23 2.81 7.71 -1.59
N TYR A 24 3.58 7.56 -2.68
CA TYR A 24 3.90 6.23 -3.21
C TYR A 24 4.83 5.44 -2.28
N THR A 25 5.78 6.11 -1.63
CA THR A 25 6.60 5.49 -0.58
C THR A 25 5.75 4.98 0.58
N LEU A 26 4.76 5.76 1.04
CA LEU A 26 3.82 5.29 2.07
C LEU A 26 2.96 4.12 1.60
N ALA A 27 2.53 4.10 0.35
CA ALA A 27 1.81 2.97 -0.22
C ALA A 27 2.67 1.70 -0.22
N ILE A 28 3.95 1.81 -0.60
CA ILE A 28 4.90 0.70 -0.58
C ILE A 28 5.14 0.19 0.84
N TYR A 29 5.36 1.08 1.81
CA TYR A 29 5.51 0.66 3.21
C TYR A 29 4.27 -0.04 3.75
N SER A 30 3.08 0.36 3.28
CA SER A 30 1.84 -0.33 3.63
C SER A 30 1.83 -1.77 3.10
N TYR A 31 2.41 -2.07 1.93
CA TYR A 31 2.55 -3.45 1.43
C TYR A 31 3.51 -4.33 2.25
N LEU A 32 4.46 -3.71 2.95
CA LEU A 32 5.46 -4.43 3.73
C LEU A 32 5.00 -4.75 5.16
N SER A 33 3.99 -4.03 5.69
CA SER A 33 3.52 -4.26 7.07
C SER A 33 2.96 -5.67 7.33
N PRO A 34 2.22 -6.32 6.40
CA PRO A 34 1.72 -7.68 6.61
C PRO A 34 2.86 -8.72 6.61
N ILE A 35 3.98 -8.43 5.94
CA ILE A 35 5.15 -9.32 5.91
C ILE A 35 5.80 -9.39 7.30
N GLY A 36 5.85 -8.28 8.03
CA GLY A 36 6.33 -8.26 9.41
C GLY A 36 5.47 -9.11 10.36
N LEU A 37 4.14 -9.03 10.21
CA LEU A 37 3.21 -9.87 10.96
C LEU A 37 3.34 -11.35 10.61
N PHE A 38 3.50 -11.66 9.33
CA PHE A 38 3.75 -13.04 8.88
C PHE A 38 5.07 -13.59 9.42
N GLY A 39 6.13 -12.78 9.49
CA GLY A 39 7.40 -13.17 10.09
C GLY A 39 7.28 -13.50 11.59
N LEU A 40 6.47 -12.74 12.33
CA LEU A 40 6.17 -13.02 13.74
C LEU A 40 5.35 -14.30 13.91
N PHE A 41 4.37 -14.53 13.03
CA PHE A 41 3.62 -15.79 12.98
C PHE A 41 4.55 -17.00 12.76
N LEU A 42 5.47 -16.93 11.78
CA LEU A 42 6.41 -18.02 11.52
C LEU A 42 7.33 -18.31 12.72
N LEU A 43 7.77 -17.28 13.44
CA LEU A 43 8.58 -17.43 14.66
C LEU A 43 7.78 -18.08 15.79
N ASP A 44 6.51 -17.70 15.97
CA ASP A 44 5.62 -18.24 16.99
C ASP A 44 5.25 -19.72 16.72
N SER A 45 4.94 -20.05 15.46
CA SER A 45 4.71 -21.44 15.02
C SER A 45 5.92 -22.34 15.25
N PHE A 46 7.15 -21.79 15.19
CA PHE A 46 8.38 -22.55 15.43
C PHE A 46 8.72 -22.75 16.92
N THR A 47 8.16 -21.93 17.82
CA THR A 47 8.61 -21.85 19.21
C THR A 47 7.54 -22.20 20.24
N PHE A 48 6.29 -21.81 20.04
CA PHE A 48 5.24 -21.91 21.07
C PHE A 48 4.00 -22.70 20.66
N GLY A 49 3.74 -22.88 19.36
CA GLY A 49 2.73 -23.83 18.83
C GLY A 49 1.28 -23.66 19.32
N LEU A 50 0.94 -22.54 19.97
CA LEU A 50 -0.31 -22.37 20.72
C LEU A 50 -1.27 -21.33 20.12
N THR A 51 -0.88 -20.60 19.08
CA THR A 51 -1.60 -19.39 18.65
C THR A 51 -1.81 -19.23 17.14
N GLU A 52 -1.80 -20.34 16.39
CA GLU A 52 -1.87 -20.30 14.92
C GLU A 52 -3.11 -19.56 14.39
N SER A 53 -4.30 -19.82 14.95
CA SER A 53 -5.56 -19.24 14.50
C SER A 53 -5.66 -17.73 14.78
N PHE A 54 -5.10 -17.26 15.91
CA PHE A 54 -5.15 -15.84 16.29
C PHE A 54 -4.21 -14.99 15.42
N PHE A 55 -2.98 -15.46 15.21
CA PHE A 55 -2.02 -14.76 14.35
C PHE A 55 -2.41 -14.83 12.87
N PHE A 56 -3.02 -15.93 12.43
CA PHE A 56 -3.58 -16.02 11.09
C PHE A 56 -4.66 -14.95 10.88
N GLY A 57 -5.69 -14.88 11.75
CA GLY A 57 -6.72 -13.84 11.67
C GLY A 57 -6.18 -12.41 11.74
N ALA A 58 -5.21 -12.15 12.62
CA ALA A 58 -4.56 -10.85 12.74
C ALA A 58 -3.76 -10.47 11.48
N THR A 59 -3.05 -11.43 10.87
CA THR A 59 -2.32 -11.22 9.62
C THR A 59 -3.27 -10.89 8.48
N LEU A 60 -4.43 -11.53 8.42
CA LEU A 60 -5.45 -11.30 7.39
C LEU A 60 -6.14 -9.93 7.49
N LEU A 61 -6.54 -9.54 8.70
CA LEU A 61 -7.04 -8.19 8.95
C LEU A 61 -5.95 -7.14 8.65
N GLY A 62 -4.70 -7.43 9.02
CA GLY A 62 -3.55 -6.60 8.68
C GLY A 62 -3.36 -6.43 7.17
N LEU A 63 -3.52 -7.51 6.39
CA LEU A 63 -3.38 -7.52 4.94
C LEU A 63 -4.47 -6.69 4.25
N LEU A 64 -5.71 -6.79 4.72
CA LEU A 64 -6.83 -5.99 4.20
C LEU A 64 -6.66 -4.50 4.53
N LEU A 65 -6.30 -4.17 5.77
CA LEU A 65 -6.06 -2.79 6.19
C LEU A 65 -4.87 -2.17 5.43
N ALA A 66 -3.81 -2.94 5.21
CA ALA A 66 -2.66 -2.55 4.39
C ALA A 66 -3.05 -2.30 2.93
N ALA A 67 -3.88 -3.15 2.34
CA ALA A 67 -4.40 -2.97 0.98
C ALA A 67 -5.23 -1.68 0.86
N ILE A 68 -6.10 -1.40 1.83
CA ILE A 68 -6.90 -0.17 1.84
C ILE A 68 -6.01 1.07 2.01
N ALA A 69 -5.07 1.05 2.95
CA ALA A 69 -4.16 2.16 3.21
C ALA A 69 -3.29 2.48 1.99
N SER A 70 -2.72 1.45 1.35
CA SER A 70 -1.91 1.59 0.14
C SER A 70 -2.70 2.16 -1.04
N LEU A 71 -3.92 1.67 -1.28
CA LEU A 71 -4.81 2.21 -2.32
C LEU A 71 -5.15 3.68 -2.05
N PHE A 72 -5.44 4.04 -0.79
CA PHE A 72 -5.73 5.42 -0.41
C PHE A 72 -4.57 6.38 -0.72
N PHE A 73 -3.33 6.01 -0.34
CA PHE A 73 -2.15 6.83 -0.64
C PHE A 73 -1.85 6.86 -2.14
N THR A 74 -2.03 5.74 -2.84
CA THR A 74 -1.84 5.65 -4.29
C THR A 74 -2.79 6.56 -5.05
N VAL A 75 -4.09 6.57 -4.71
CA VAL A 75 -5.09 7.44 -5.32
C VAL A 75 -4.77 8.92 -5.06
N LYS A 76 -4.31 9.26 -3.86
CA LYS A 76 -3.85 10.63 -3.55
C LYS A 76 -2.64 11.05 -4.39
N GLY A 77 -1.65 10.17 -4.55
CA GLY A 77 -0.49 10.42 -5.41
C GLY A 77 -0.87 10.58 -6.88
N LEU A 78 -1.70 9.67 -7.40
CA LEU A 78 -2.22 9.71 -8.77
C LEU A 78 -2.99 11.01 -9.05
N ARG A 79 -3.87 11.43 -8.14
CA ARG A 79 -4.64 12.68 -8.30
C ARG A 79 -3.72 13.89 -8.48
N ILE A 80 -2.59 13.94 -7.78
CA ILE A 80 -1.60 15.02 -7.92
C ILE A 80 -0.84 14.85 -9.25
N ALA A 81 -0.42 13.63 -9.61
CA ALA A 81 0.27 13.36 -10.87
C ALA A 81 -0.57 13.72 -12.10
N PHE A 82 -1.89 13.51 -12.05
CA PHE A 82 -2.84 13.97 -13.08
C PHE A 82 -2.90 15.49 -13.17
N LYS A 83 -2.97 16.19 -12.02
CA LYS A 83 -2.98 17.67 -11.99
C LYS A 83 -1.69 18.28 -12.54
N THR A 84 -0.55 17.62 -12.36
CA THR A 84 0.75 18.12 -12.82
C THR A 84 1.20 17.54 -14.16
N ASN A 85 0.38 16.72 -14.81
CA ASN A 85 0.70 16.01 -16.06
C ASN A 85 2.05 15.25 -16.02
N ASP A 86 2.37 14.66 -14.88
CA ASP A 86 3.61 13.92 -14.69
C ASP A 86 3.43 12.46 -15.08
N TYR A 87 3.70 12.12 -16.35
CA TYR A 87 3.48 10.78 -16.90
C TYR A 87 4.29 9.69 -16.18
N GLU A 88 5.56 9.95 -15.87
CA GLU A 88 6.41 9.00 -15.14
C GLU A 88 5.80 8.62 -13.78
N LYS A 89 5.23 9.61 -13.06
CA LYS A 89 4.56 9.35 -11.78
C LYS A 89 3.16 8.76 -11.94
N LYS A 90 2.50 8.89 -13.10
CA LYS A 90 1.25 8.15 -13.38
C LYS A 90 1.53 6.66 -13.51
N ASP A 91 2.58 6.27 -14.24
CA ASP A 91 2.94 4.86 -14.45
C ASP A 91 3.27 4.15 -13.13
N ILE A 92 4.08 4.79 -12.27
CA ILE A 92 4.35 4.29 -10.91
C ILE A 92 3.06 4.18 -10.09
N GLY A 93 2.15 5.16 -10.24
CA GLY A 93 0.85 5.15 -9.60
C GLY A 93 -0.02 3.97 -10.02
N TYR A 94 -0.04 3.63 -11.32
CA TYR A 94 -0.76 2.47 -11.84
C TYR A 94 -0.16 1.15 -11.34
N ALA A 95 1.17 1.02 -11.31
CA ALA A 95 1.83 -0.14 -10.72
C ALA A 95 1.43 -0.33 -9.25
N ASN A 96 1.47 0.76 -8.46
CA ASN A 96 1.00 0.73 -7.08
C ASN A 96 -0.48 0.39 -6.96
N LEU A 97 -1.33 0.86 -7.88
CA LEU A 97 -2.77 0.57 -7.84
C LEU A 97 -3.03 -0.92 -8.10
N ILE A 98 -2.36 -1.51 -9.10
CA ILE A 98 -2.45 -2.94 -9.41
C ILE A 98 -2.02 -3.77 -8.20
N MET A 99 -0.89 -3.40 -7.58
CA MET A 99 -0.42 -4.06 -6.35
C MET A 99 -1.46 -4.00 -5.23
N GLY A 100 -2.08 -2.83 -5.03
CA GLY A 100 -3.13 -2.65 -4.01
C GLY A 100 -4.35 -3.52 -4.26
N VAL A 101 -4.76 -3.65 -5.53
CA VAL A 101 -5.86 -4.55 -5.92
C VAL A 101 -5.51 -6.01 -5.68
N ILE A 102 -4.30 -6.45 -6.04
CA ILE A 102 -3.83 -7.82 -5.79
C ILE A 102 -3.87 -8.14 -4.29
N TYR A 103 -3.35 -7.24 -3.45
CA TYR A 103 -3.37 -7.41 -1.99
C TYR A 103 -4.79 -7.42 -1.43
N CYS A 104 -5.70 -6.60 -1.98
CA CYS A 104 -7.10 -6.59 -1.57
C CYS A 104 -7.79 -7.92 -1.89
N ILE A 105 -7.58 -8.45 -3.10
CA ILE A 105 -8.10 -9.77 -3.51
C ILE A 105 -7.51 -10.87 -2.62
N ALA A 106 -6.21 -10.85 -2.36
CA ALA A 106 -5.55 -11.83 -1.48
C ALA A 106 -6.12 -11.79 -0.06
N GLY A 107 -6.33 -10.59 0.50
CA GLY A 107 -6.95 -10.40 1.81
C GLY A 107 -8.39 -10.94 1.86
N LEU A 108 -9.19 -10.69 0.80
CA LEU A 108 -10.56 -11.21 0.70
C LEU A 108 -10.60 -12.74 0.57
N LEU A 109 -9.75 -13.33 -0.27
CA LEU A 109 -9.66 -14.78 -0.43
C LEU A 109 -9.33 -15.46 0.89
N ALA A 110 -8.41 -14.87 1.65
CA ALA A 110 -7.99 -15.45 2.89
C ALA A 110 -8.99 -15.24 4.05
N LEU A 111 -9.78 -14.15 4.03
CA LEU A 111 -10.98 -14.05 4.87
C LEU A 111 -12.00 -15.15 4.54
N GLY A 112 -12.26 -15.39 3.26
CA GLY A 112 -13.14 -16.48 2.81
C GLY A 112 -12.65 -17.86 3.26
N TYR A 113 -11.34 -18.12 3.15
CA TYR A 113 -10.73 -19.34 3.65
C TYR A 113 -10.89 -19.52 5.17
N THR A 114 -10.71 -18.44 5.93
CA THR A 114 -10.87 -18.46 7.40
C THR A 114 -12.31 -18.80 7.79
N TYR A 115 -13.29 -18.22 7.09
CA TYR A 115 -14.70 -18.51 7.31
C TYR A 115 -15.02 -20.00 7.08
N ILE A 116 -14.55 -20.56 5.96
CA ILE A 116 -14.73 -21.99 5.64
C ILE A 116 -14.07 -22.90 6.68
N MET A 117 -12.91 -22.50 7.22
CA MET A 117 -12.20 -23.27 8.25
C MET A 117 -12.88 -23.22 9.62
N ILE A 118 -13.61 -22.14 9.95
CA ILE A 118 -14.35 -22.04 11.21
C ILE A 118 -15.66 -22.87 11.14
N GLU A 119 -16.25 -23.02 9.96
CA GLU A 119 -17.50 -23.78 9.77
C GLU A 119 -17.31 -25.31 9.64
N ASN A 120 -16.10 -25.79 9.31
CA ASN A 120 -15.77 -27.23 9.25
C ASN A 120 -15.25 -27.77 10.59
#